data_AF-A0A7J9VYY2-F1
#
_entry.id   AF-A0A7J9VYY2-F1
#
_cell.length_a   1.000
_cell.length_b   1.000
_cell.length_c   1.000
_cell.angle_alpha   90.00
_cell.angle_beta   90.00
_cell.angle_gamma   90.00
#
_symmetry.space_group_name_H-M   'P 1'
#
loop_
_entity.id
_entity.type
_entity.pdbx_description
1 polymer ?
#
loop_
_entity_poly.entity_id
_entity_poly.type
_entity_poly.pdbx_seq_one_letter_code
_entity_poly.pdbx_strand_id
1 'polypeptide(L)'
;MRVATRTSSATRVASSAGSRRARDCRSPMLVAADGADGLAPLAPYDRIIATCAVPWIPPAWIEQLRPGGVMLVDVRGTMSAGNIAKLHRRDGDVVEGRLWAEYGGFMGMQHELAVHPGRSCPTDTAHTIERTSVAGPEVVGGPDGPLAFFVQLHLPTGTQLRQAGEGDDLVTRLVAPDGSWSDVSHASDPSHRYQVVEGGPQPLWRMVEAALERYVALGRPAWQRFGITASTSAQHVWLDSPDSGLTWPIAETSFP
;
A
#
# COMPACT_ATOMS: atom_id res chain seq x y z
N MET A 1 6.74 -27.34 14.30
CA MET A 1 6.39 -25.92 14.18
C MET A 1 7.67 -25.10 14.32
N ARG A 2 8.36 -24.79 13.21
CA ARG A 2 9.55 -23.93 13.22
C ARG A 2 9.05 -22.48 13.17
N VAL A 3 9.29 -21.73 14.24
CA VAL A 3 8.74 -20.37 14.44
C VAL A 3 9.84 -19.33 14.17
N ALA A 4 9.45 -18.33 13.37
CA ALA A 4 10.05 -17.00 13.21
C ALA A 4 11.52 -16.96 12.79
N THR A 5 11.76 -16.92 11.47
CA THR A 5 12.93 -16.25 10.93
C THR A 5 12.65 -14.75 10.97
N ARG A 6 13.42 -13.99 11.74
CA ARG A 6 13.42 -12.53 11.64
C ARG A 6 14.58 -12.14 10.74
N THR A 7 14.29 -11.71 9.53
CA THR A 7 15.27 -11.03 8.67
C THR A 7 15.20 -9.54 8.96
N SER A 8 16.36 -8.88 8.98
CA SER A 8 16.45 -7.43 9.15
C SER A 8 17.62 -6.92 8.34
N SER A 9 17.38 -5.87 7.56
CA SER A 9 18.38 -5.15 6.77
C SER A 9 19.38 -4.35 7.63
N ALA A 10 19.09 -4.15 8.92
CA ALA A 10 19.93 -3.35 9.81
C ALA A 10 20.69 -4.24 10.81
N THR A 11 22.02 -4.33 10.66
CA THR A 11 22.94 -5.10 11.53
C THR A 11 22.80 -4.77 13.02
N ARG A 12 22.39 -3.54 13.37
CA ARG A 12 22.15 -3.07 14.76
C ARG A 12 20.83 -3.57 15.38
N VAL A 13 19.81 -3.86 14.56
CA VAL A 13 18.54 -4.44 15.04
C VAL A 13 18.71 -5.94 15.28
N ALA A 14 19.49 -6.63 14.45
CA ALA A 14 19.85 -8.02 14.66
C ALA A 14 20.63 -8.21 15.99
N SER A 15 21.62 -7.35 16.27
CA SER A 15 22.40 -7.46 17.52
C SER A 15 21.59 -7.14 18.78
N SER A 16 20.68 -6.15 18.74
CA SER A 16 19.82 -5.79 19.88
C SER A 16 18.61 -6.71 20.11
N ALA A 17 18.14 -7.42 19.08
CA ALA A 17 17.19 -8.52 19.24
C ALA A 17 17.86 -9.75 19.87
N GLY A 18 19.16 -9.94 19.61
CA GLY A 18 19.96 -11.01 20.19
C GLY A 18 20.14 -10.94 21.71
N SER A 19 20.08 -9.74 22.31
CA SER A 19 20.34 -9.52 23.74
C SER A 19 19.10 -9.58 24.64
N ARG A 20 17.88 -9.57 24.10
CA ARG A 20 16.62 -9.79 24.85
C ARG A 20 16.23 -11.28 24.96
N ARG A 21 17.23 -12.17 25.06
CA ARG A 21 17.07 -13.64 25.04
C ARG A 21 16.99 -14.28 26.44
N ALA A 22 16.35 -13.62 27.41
CA ALA A 22 16.22 -14.17 28.75
C ALA A 22 14.78 -14.04 29.24
N ARG A 23 13.93 -15.03 28.94
CA ARG A 23 12.85 -15.49 29.85
C ARG A 23 12.04 -16.70 29.35
N ASP A 24 11.96 -16.97 28.05
CA ASP A 24 11.17 -18.11 27.53
C ASP A 24 12.03 -19.07 26.70
N CYS A 25 11.83 -20.38 26.86
CA CYS A 25 12.55 -21.49 26.18
C CYS A 25 12.34 -21.57 24.65
N ARG A 26 12.19 -20.45 23.95
CA ARG A 26 12.09 -20.36 22.50
C ARG A 26 13.34 -19.67 21.96
N SER A 27 14.11 -20.37 21.15
CA SER A 27 15.31 -19.84 20.48
C SER A 27 15.01 -19.64 18.99
N PRO A 28 14.37 -18.53 18.57
CA PRO A 28 14.20 -18.24 17.15
C PRO A 28 15.56 -18.00 16.50
N MET A 29 15.69 -18.47 15.26
CA MET A 29 16.86 -18.21 14.44
C MET A 29 16.77 -16.78 13.88
N LEU A 30 17.87 -16.04 13.99
CA LEU A 30 17.96 -14.66 13.54
C LEU A 30 18.99 -14.60 12.41
N VAL A 31 18.60 -14.00 11.29
CA VAL A 31 19.47 -13.87 10.11
C VAL A 31 19.49 -12.42 9.68
N ALA A 32 20.68 -11.85 9.52
CA ALA A 32 20.84 -10.54 8.91
C ALA A 32 20.94 -10.72 7.39
N ALA A 33 19.87 -10.39 6.69
CA ALA A 33 19.72 -10.52 5.24
C ALA A 33 18.62 -9.54 4.77
N ASP A 34 18.53 -9.32 3.47
CA ASP A 34 17.38 -8.63 2.89
C ASP A 34 16.12 -9.47 3.10
N GLY A 35 15.05 -8.82 3.55
CA GLY A 35 13.77 -9.48 3.74
C GLY A 35 13.06 -9.81 2.43
N ALA A 36 13.32 -9.04 1.36
CA ALA A 36 12.62 -9.19 0.07
C ALA A 36 12.99 -10.53 -0.59
N ASP A 37 14.27 -10.93 -0.47
CA ASP A 37 14.78 -12.20 -0.97
C ASP A 37 14.34 -13.42 -0.13
N GLY A 38 13.71 -13.18 1.03
CA GLY A 38 13.38 -14.21 1.99
C GLY A 38 14.62 -14.93 2.53
N LEU A 39 14.53 -16.24 2.71
CA LEU A 39 15.66 -17.08 3.12
C LEU A 39 15.51 -18.47 2.48
N ALA A 40 15.87 -18.56 1.21
CA ALA A 40 15.72 -19.76 0.38
C ALA A 40 16.32 -21.05 0.98
N PRO A 41 17.49 -21.05 1.67
CA PRO A 41 18.08 -22.28 2.21
C PRO A 41 17.22 -23.02 3.26
N LEU A 42 16.20 -22.36 3.82
CA LEU A 42 15.28 -22.96 4.79
C LEU A 42 13.84 -23.09 4.27
N ALA A 43 13.61 -22.72 3.01
CA ALA A 43 12.36 -22.99 2.33
C ALA A 43 12.18 -24.51 2.12
N PRO A 44 10.93 -24.99 1.96
CA PRO A 44 9.69 -24.22 1.97
C PRO A 44 9.16 -23.95 3.39
N TYR A 45 8.48 -22.81 3.56
CA TYR A 45 7.87 -22.39 4.81
C TYR A 45 6.41 -22.84 4.91
N ASP A 46 5.96 -23.24 6.09
CA ASP A 46 4.53 -23.46 6.35
C ASP A 46 3.77 -22.14 6.36
N ARG A 47 4.40 -21.10 6.92
CA ARG A 47 3.82 -19.80 7.18
C ARG A 47 4.87 -18.70 6.98
N ILE A 48 4.47 -17.61 6.34
CA ILE A 48 5.27 -16.38 6.27
C ILE A 48 4.47 -15.27 6.96
N ILE A 49 5.12 -14.53 7.85
CA ILE A 49 4.54 -13.37 8.53
C ILE A 49 5.47 -12.19 8.24
N ALA A 50 5.06 -11.33 7.32
CA ALA A 50 5.77 -10.10 7.02
C ALA A 50 5.34 -9.03 8.03
N THR A 51 6.26 -8.63 8.90
CA THR A 51 6.07 -7.52 9.85
C THR A 51 6.52 -6.19 9.26
N CYS A 52 6.31 -6.02 7.95
CA CYS A 52 6.56 -4.82 7.17
C CYS A 52 5.47 -4.69 6.11
N ALA A 53 5.21 -3.45 5.70
CA ALA A 53 4.33 -3.17 4.58
C ALA A 53 5.12 -3.20 3.27
N VAL A 54 4.50 -3.72 2.21
CA VAL A 54 5.07 -3.77 0.86
C VAL A 54 4.04 -3.26 -0.16
N PRO A 55 4.45 -2.52 -1.20
CA PRO A 55 3.56 -2.12 -2.29
C PRO A 55 3.29 -3.28 -3.25
N TRP A 56 4.15 -4.30 -3.25
CA TRP A 56 4.11 -5.48 -4.10
C TRP A 56 4.68 -6.66 -3.31
N ILE A 57 4.02 -7.81 -3.33
CA ILE A 57 4.49 -9.00 -2.60
C ILE A 57 5.76 -9.55 -3.30
N PRO A 58 6.92 -9.64 -2.61
CA PRO A 58 8.12 -10.17 -3.25
C PRO A 58 7.94 -11.58 -3.80
N PRO A 59 8.34 -11.87 -5.05
CA PRO A 59 8.23 -13.19 -5.67
C PRO A 59 8.84 -14.32 -4.82
N ALA A 60 9.97 -14.03 -4.17
CA ALA A 60 10.67 -14.98 -3.30
C ALA A 60 9.78 -15.48 -2.14
N TRP A 61 8.86 -14.65 -1.63
CA TRP A 61 7.96 -15.08 -0.55
C TRP A 61 6.93 -16.10 -1.05
N ILE A 62 6.47 -15.96 -2.29
CA ILE A 62 5.53 -16.89 -2.93
C ILE A 62 6.24 -18.22 -3.22
N GLU A 63 7.41 -18.16 -3.84
CA GLU A 63 8.22 -19.33 -4.19
C GLU A 63 8.61 -20.15 -2.95
N GLN A 64 9.00 -19.47 -1.88
CA GLN A 64 9.47 -20.10 -0.64
C GLN A 64 8.34 -20.58 0.28
N LEU A 65 7.07 -20.27 0.02
CA LEU A 65 5.93 -20.71 0.83
C LEU A 65 5.47 -22.08 0.35
N ARG A 66 5.35 -23.14 1.16
CA ARG A 66 4.86 -24.45 0.64
C ARG A 66 3.46 -24.36 0.00
N PRO A 67 3.07 -25.26 -0.92
CA PRO A 67 1.66 -25.41 -1.32
C PRO A 67 0.74 -25.61 -0.10
N GLY A 68 -0.38 -24.88 -0.02
CA GLY A 68 -1.24 -24.84 1.18
C GLY A 68 -0.65 -24.05 2.37
N GLY A 69 0.49 -23.38 2.16
CA GLY A 69 1.07 -22.42 3.08
C GLY A 69 0.21 -21.17 3.23
N VAL A 70 0.44 -20.39 4.29
CA VAL A 70 -0.27 -19.13 4.53
C VAL A 70 0.72 -18.00 4.70
N MET A 71 0.44 -16.87 4.06
CA MET A 71 1.16 -15.62 4.20
C MET A 71 0.28 -14.60 4.91
N LEU A 72 0.86 -13.88 5.87
CA LEU A 72 0.28 -12.67 6.43
C LEU A 72 1.19 -11.50 6.05
N VAL A 73 0.66 -10.52 5.34
CA VAL A 73 1.44 -9.42 4.78
C VAL A 73 0.61 -8.14 4.76
N ASP A 74 1.20 -7.01 5.13
CA ASP A 74 0.59 -5.70 4.93
C ASP A 74 0.88 -5.22 3.51
N VAL A 75 -0.17 -5.15 2.68
CA VAL A 75 -0.07 -4.68 1.30
C VAL A 75 -0.54 -3.23 1.25
N ARG A 76 0.39 -2.33 0.96
CA ARG A 76 0.19 -0.88 1.08
C ARG A 76 0.87 -0.14 -0.06
N GLY A 77 0.11 0.66 -0.78
CA GLY A 77 0.61 1.45 -1.90
C GLY A 77 1.29 2.77 -1.48
N THR A 78 1.67 3.55 -2.48
CA THR A 78 2.47 4.78 -2.34
C THR A 78 1.75 5.94 -1.66
N MET A 79 0.42 5.90 -1.55
CA MET A 79 -0.35 6.86 -0.74
C MET A 79 -0.46 6.43 0.73
N SER A 80 0.27 5.38 1.13
CA SER A 80 0.17 4.73 2.44
C SER A 80 -1.19 4.09 2.72
N ALA A 81 -2.03 3.88 1.70
CA ALA A 81 -3.30 3.19 1.85
C ALA A 81 -3.14 1.68 1.60
N GLY A 82 -3.60 0.87 2.54
CA GLY A 82 -3.42 -0.59 2.54
C GLY A 82 -3.95 -1.23 3.81
N ASN A 83 -3.86 -2.55 3.89
CA ASN A 83 -4.18 -3.31 5.10
C ASN A 83 -3.48 -4.69 5.06
N ILE A 84 -3.49 -5.40 6.19
CA ILE A 84 -3.05 -6.79 6.30
C ILE A 84 -3.92 -7.70 5.41
N ALA A 85 -3.26 -8.49 4.58
CA ALA A 85 -3.83 -9.58 3.79
C ALA A 85 -3.44 -10.93 4.39
N LYS A 86 -4.40 -11.86 4.45
CA LYS A 86 -4.14 -13.27 4.75
C LYS A 86 -4.30 -14.07 3.46
N LEU A 87 -3.20 -14.54 2.92
CA LEU A 87 -3.14 -15.21 1.62
C LEU A 87 -2.78 -16.69 1.79
N HIS A 88 -3.38 -17.54 0.98
CA HIS A 88 -3.13 -18.97 0.93
C HIS A 88 -2.44 -19.31 -0.39
N ARG A 89 -1.33 -20.05 -0.36
CA ARG A 89 -0.73 -20.59 -1.59
C ARG A 89 -1.62 -21.71 -2.12
N ARG A 90 -2.19 -21.51 -3.30
CA ARG A 90 -2.89 -22.52 -4.09
C ARG A 90 -1.87 -23.44 -4.78
N ASP A 91 -2.33 -24.42 -5.54
CA ASP A 91 -1.42 -25.23 -6.36
C ASP A 91 -0.70 -24.32 -7.38
N GLY A 92 0.61 -24.52 -7.55
CA GLY A 92 1.48 -23.64 -8.34
C GLY A 92 2.04 -22.44 -7.56
N ASP A 93 2.33 -21.34 -8.26
CA ASP A 93 2.99 -20.15 -7.71
C ASP A 93 2.00 -18.99 -7.52
N VAL A 94 0.79 -19.30 -7.06
CA VAL A 94 -0.26 -18.30 -6.81
C VAL A 94 -0.65 -18.29 -5.34
N VAL A 95 -0.62 -17.11 -4.73
CA VAL A 95 -1.23 -16.85 -3.43
C VAL A 95 -2.50 -16.03 -3.60
N GLU A 96 -3.54 -16.39 -2.87
CA GLU A 96 -4.80 -15.67 -2.91
C GLU A 96 -5.43 -15.56 -1.52
N GLY A 97 -6.08 -14.44 -1.23
CA GLY A 97 -6.86 -14.29 -0.02
C GLY A 97 -7.48 -12.91 0.13
N ARG A 98 -7.92 -12.59 1.34
CA ARG A 98 -8.67 -11.36 1.63
C ARG A 98 -7.90 -10.41 2.55
N LEU A 99 -8.24 -9.13 2.46
CA LEU A 99 -7.81 -8.16 3.45
C LEU A 99 -8.54 -8.41 4.78
N TRP A 100 -7.84 -8.14 5.87
CA TRP A 100 -8.32 -8.36 7.22
C TRP A 100 -9.43 -7.39 7.58
N ALA A 101 -10.35 -7.82 8.44
CA ALA A 101 -11.53 -7.07 8.81
C ALA A 101 -11.22 -5.73 9.48
N GLU A 102 -10.27 -5.79 10.39
CA GLU A 102 -9.80 -4.64 11.14
C GLU A 102 -8.57 -4.08 10.44
N TYR A 103 -8.40 -2.76 10.56
CA TYR A 103 -7.16 -2.16 10.10
C TYR A 103 -6.00 -2.62 10.98
N GLY A 104 -4.95 -3.12 10.34
CA GLY A 104 -3.66 -3.33 10.95
C GLY A 104 -2.57 -2.94 9.95
N GLY A 105 -1.50 -2.35 10.46
CA GLY A 105 -0.41 -1.87 9.63
C GLY A 105 0.95 -2.12 10.28
N PHE A 106 1.95 -2.35 9.46
CA PHE A 106 3.35 -2.38 9.86
C PHE A 106 4.10 -1.16 9.30
N MET A 107 5.37 -1.04 9.68
CA MET A 107 6.27 -0.06 9.07
C MET A 107 6.57 -0.45 7.64
N GLY A 108 6.69 0.53 6.75
CA GLY A 108 7.04 0.26 5.37
C GLY A 108 8.42 -0.39 5.24
N MET A 109 8.56 -1.32 4.29
CA MET A 109 9.85 -1.91 3.95
C MET A 109 10.79 -0.82 3.42
N GLN A 110 11.95 -0.69 4.07
CA GLN A 110 12.83 0.50 3.98
C GLN A 110 13.34 0.81 2.56
N HIS A 111 13.30 -0.12 1.61
CA HIS A 111 13.69 0.09 0.21
C HIS A 111 12.50 0.19 -0.76
N GLU A 112 11.28 -0.18 -0.35
CA GLU A 112 10.12 -0.25 -1.26
C GLU A 112 9.08 0.84 -0.98
N LEU A 113 8.98 1.27 0.28
CA LEU A 113 8.10 2.36 0.72
C LEU A 113 8.86 3.61 1.14
N ALA A 114 10.17 3.64 0.87
CA ALA A 114 10.93 4.86 0.99
C ALA A 114 10.34 5.90 0.04
N VAL A 115 9.54 6.80 0.61
CA VAL A 115 9.27 8.12 0.05
C VAL A 115 10.63 8.73 -0.22
N HIS A 116 11.09 8.73 -1.47
CA HIS A 116 12.31 9.44 -1.84
C HIS A 116 12.06 10.93 -1.60
N PRO A 117 12.67 11.58 -0.59
CA PRO A 117 12.37 12.97 -0.27
C PRO A 117 12.92 13.96 -1.31
N GLY A 118 13.52 13.48 -2.40
CA GLY A 118 14.31 14.30 -3.34
C GLY A 118 13.90 14.25 -4.81
N ARG A 119 12.87 13.49 -5.19
CA ARG A 119 12.30 13.59 -6.54
C ARG A 119 10.97 14.35 -6.46
N SER A 120 11.05 15.68 -6.37
CA SER A 120 9.97 16.51 -6.87
C SER A 120 9.88 16.23 -8.36
N CYS A 121 8.88 15.47 -8.83
CA CYS A 121 8.48 15.64 -10.22
C CYS A 121 8.16 17.13 -10.37
N PRO A 122 8.81 17.86 -11.29
CA PRO A 122 8.49 19.26 -11.51
C PRO A 122 6.99 19.34 -11.86
N THR A 123 6.20 19.87 -10.94
CA THR A 123 4.79 20.16 -11.18
C THR A 123 4.76 21.43 -12.01
N ASP A 124 4.39 21.33 -13.28
CA ASP A 124 4.12 22.52 -14.09
C ASP A 124 2.99 23.29 -13.43
N THR A 125 3.33 24.47 -12.90
CA THR A 125 2.42 25.40 -12.24
C THR A 125 2.08 26.58 -13.15
N ALA A 126 2.63 26.63 -14.38
CA ALA A 126 2.31 27.67 -15.34
C ALA A 126 0.91 27.46 -15.96
N HIS A 127 0.45 26.22 -16.02
CA HIS A 127 -0.86 25.85 -16.57
C HIS A 127 -1.68 25.06 -15.55
N THR A 128 -2.45 25.78 -14.75
CA THR A 128 -3.33 25.21 -13.73
C THR A 128 -4.80 25.39 -14.08
N ILE A 129 -5.61 24.47 -13.55
CA ILE A 129 -7.06 24.60 -13.50
C ILE A 129 -7.43 24.75 -12.04
N GLU A 130 -8.14 25.82 -11.72
CA GLU A 130 -8.72 26.06 -10.40
C GLU A 130 -10.22 25.75 -10.42
N ARG A 131 -10.70 25.06 -9.39
CA ARG A 131 -12.11 24.71 -9.24
C ARG A 131 -12.45 24.42 -7.79
N THR A 132 -13.74 24.16 -7.54
CA THR A 132 -14.21 23.67 -6.24
C THR A 132 -14.76 22.25 -6.32
N SER A 133 -14.52 21.46 -5.27
CA SER A 133 -15.01 20.09 -5.11
C SER A 133 -15.88 19.96 -3.86
N VAL A 134 -16.82 19.02 -3.87
CA VAL A 134 -17.55 18.59 -2.65
C VAL A 134 -16.81 17.48 -1.90
N ALA A 135 -15.82 16.85 -2.54
CA ALA A 135 -14.93 15.87 -1.94
C ALA A 135 -13.76 16.59 -1.28
N GLY A 136 -13.59 16.40 0.03
CA GLY A 136 -12.47 16.96 0.77
C GLY A 136 -11.26 16.03 0.85
N PRO A 137 -10.18 16.49 1.51
CA PRO A 137 -8.94 15.72 1.65
C PRO A 137 -9.14 14.39 2.40
N GLU A 138 -10.20 14.24 3.19
CA GLU A 138 -10.53 13.00 3.91
C GLU A 138 -10.77 11.80 2.98
N VAL A 139 -11.06 12.03 1.70
CA VAL A 139 -11.26 10.97 0.70
C VAL A 139 -9.96 10.21 0.41
N VAL A 140 -8.83 10.90 0.49
CA VAL A 140 -7.48 10.34 0.21
C VAL A 140 -6.59 10.27 1.44
N GLY A 141 -6.85 11.11 2.45
CA GLY A 141 -6.08 11.21 3.69
C GLY A 141 -6.84 10.79 4.94
N GLY A 142 -8.08 10.29 4.80
CA GLY A 142 -8.87 9.79 5.93
C GLY A 142 -8.17 8.63 6.64
N PRO A 143 -8.35 8.49 7.97
CA PRO A 143 -7.67 7.45 8.74
C PRO A 143 -8.00 6.07 8.17
N ASP A 144 -6.97 5.35 7.74
CA ASP A 144 -6.88 3.89 7.71
C ASP A 144 -8.14 3.14 7.23
N GLY A 145 -8.80 3.68 6.19
CA GLY A 145 -10.10 3.24 5.72
C GLY A 145 -10.07 2.63 4.31
N PRO A 146 -11.02 1.75 3.96
CA PRO A 146 -11.09 1.13 2.64
C PRO A 146 -11.28 2.15 1.49
N LEU A 147 -11.81 3.34 1.77
CA LEU A 147 -12.02 4.39 0.76
C LEU A 147 -10.70 4.90 0.18
N ALA A 148 -9.74 5.31 1.02
CA ALA A 148 -8.45 5.81 0.54
C ALA A 148 -7.70 4.73 -0.25
N PHE A 149 -7.81 3.47 0.19
CA PHE A 149 -7.27 2.33 -0.55
C PHE A 149 -7.96 2.15 -1.90
N PHE A 150 -9.30 2.22 -1.95
CA PHE A 150 -10.05 2.13 -3.19
C PHE A 150 -9.69 3.26 -4.16
N VAL A 151 -9.58 4.50 -3.68
CA VAL A 151 -9.17 5.65 -4.49
C VAL A 151 -7.76 5.45 -5.04
N GLN A 152 -6.81 4.97 -4.23
CA GLN A 152 -5.46 4.67 -4.67
C GLN A 152 -5.44 3.68 -5.86
N LEU A 153 -6.34 2.69 -5.89
CA LEU A 153 -6.43 1.72 -7.00
C LEU A 153 -6.91 2.33 -8.33
N HIS A 154 -7.47 3.55 -8.30
CA HIS A 154 -7.96 4.25 -9.48
C HIS A 154 -7.04 5.37 -9.94
N LEU A 155 -5.98 5.66 -9.19
CA LEU A 155 -4.99 6.67 -9.53
C LEU A 155 -3.81 6.04 -10.29
N PRO A 156 -3.03 6.82 -11.07
CA PRO A 156 -1.85 6.31 -11.74
C PRO A 156 -0.89 5.65 -10.75
N THR A 157 -0.33 4.48 -11.12
CA THR A 157 0.61 3.77 -10.25
C THR A 157 1.80 4.65 -9.89
N GLY A 158 2.18 4.65 -8.61
CA GLY A 158 3.25 5.51 -8.10
C GLY A 158 2.79 6.90 -7.67
N THR A 159 1.48 7.20 -7.72
CA THR A 159 0.94 8.47 -7.19
C THR A 159 1.25 8.60 -5.70
N GLN A 160 1.87 9.70 -5.32
CA GLN A 160 2.23 10.03 -3.94
C GLN A 160 1.24 11.02 -3.35
N LEU A 161 0.96 10.86 -2.05
CA LEU A 161 0.19 11.81 -1.26
C LEU A 161 1.13 12.53 -0.30
N ARG A 162 1.02 13.86 -0.22
CA ARG A 162 1.82 14.71 0.66
C ARG A 162 0.96 15.79 1.27
N GLN A 163 1.26 16.19 2.49
CA GLN A 163 0.74 17.45 3.03
C GLN A 163 1.71 18.57 2.64
N ALA A 164 1.17 19.72 2.25
CA ALA A 164 1.96 20.92 1.93
C ALA A 164 1.28 22.16 2.52
N GLY A 165 2.06 23.17 2.90
CA GLY A 165 1.56 24.34 3.63
C GLY A 165 1.34 24.07 5.11
N GLU A 166 0.88 25.10 5.83
CA GLU A 166 0.61 25.07 7.27
C GLU A 166 -0.63 25.94 7.57
N GLY A 167 -1.34 25.63 8.66
CA GLY A 167 -2.51 26.41 9.09
C GLY A 167 -3.62 26.40 8.04
N ASP A 168 -4.13 27.60 7.72
CA ASP A 168 -5.23 27.78 6.76
C ASP A 168 -4.82 27.49 5.30
N ASP A 169 -3.50 27.52 4.99
CA ASP A 169 -2.95 27.20 3.68
C ASP A 169 -2.60 25.71 3.53
N LEU A 170 -2.97 24.87 4.51
CA LEU A 170 -2.72 23.43 4.45
C LEU A 170 -3.52 22.80 3.29
N VAL A 171 -2.79 22.12 2.42
CA VAL A 171 -3.34 21.34 1.30
C VAL A 171 -2.89 19.89 1.34
N THR A 172 -3.74 18.99 0.87
CA THR A 172 -3.33 17.64 0.48
C THR A 172 -2.97 17.64 -1.00
N ARG A 173 -1.70 17.34 -1.28
CA ARG A 173 -1.14 17.25 -2.61
C ARG A 173 -1.07 15.80 -3.09
N LEU A 174 -1.56 15.54 -4.29
CA LEU A 174 -1.28 14.32 -5.06
C LEU A 174 -0.28 14.63 -6.16
N VAL A 175 0.68 13.72 -6.40
CA VAL A 175 1.66 13.82 -7.49
C VAL A 175 1.84 12.47 -8.15
N ALA A 176 1.56 12.37 -9.44
CA ALA A 176 1.78 11.16 -10.24
C ALA A 176 3.16 11.19 -10.94
N PRO A 177 3.72 10.01 -11.32
CA PRO A 177 5.02 9.96 -11.99
C PRO A 177 5.09 10.67 -13.35
N ASP A 178 3.96 10.85 -14.02
CA ASP A 178 3.86 11.58 -15.30
C ASP A 178 3.88 13.11 -15.15
N GLY A 179 4.00 13.61 -13.92
CA GLY A 179 3.99 15.04 -13.60
C GLY A 179 2.60 15.62 -13.35
N SER A 180 1.54 14.82 -13.44
CA SER A 180 0.19 15.24 -13.02
C SER A 180 0.16 15.50 -11.53
N TRP A 181 -0.56 16.53 -11.11
CA TRP A 181 -0.66 16.90 -9.71
C TRP A 181 -1.99 17.58 -9.39
N SER A 182 -2.36 17.54 -8.11
CA SER A 182 -3.49 18.30 -7.59
C SER A 182 -3.28 18.67 -6.13
N ASP A 183 -3.66 19.88 -5.75
CA ASP A 183 -3.81 20.34 -4.38
C ASP A 183 -5.29 20.47 -4.04
N VAL A 184 -5.70 19.94 -2.89
CA VAL A 184 -7.01 20.21 -2.29
C VAL A 184 -6.83 20.93 -0.95
N SER A 185 -7.60 21.98 -0.70
CA SER A 185 -7.61 22.68 0.58
C SER A 185 -8.19 21.82 1.70
N HIS A 186 -7.70 22.00 2.93
CA HIS A 186 -8.34 21.42 4.12
C HIS A 186 -9.52 22.26 4.61
N ALA A 187 -9.42 23.58 4.50
CA ALA A 187 -10.54 24.47 4.74
C ALA A 187 -11.57 24.36 3.60
N SER A 188 -12.85 24.31 3.96
CA SER A 188 -13.95 24.44 3.01
C SER A 188 -14.53 25.85 3.04
N ASP A 189 -15.13 26.27 1.94
CA ASP A 189 -15.91 27.50 1.87
C ASP A 189 -17.22 27.39 2.68
N PRO A 190 -17.98 28.49 2.89
CA PRO A 190 -19.25 28.44 3.61
C PRO A 190 -20.34 27.53 2.99
N SER A 191 -20.14 27.06 1.75
CA SER A 191 -21.01 26.09 1.08
C SER A 191 -20.48 24.66 1.18
N HIS A 192 -19.50 24.40 2.05
CA HIS A 192 -18.83 23.12 2.24
C HIS A 192 -18.15 22.58 0.97
N ARG A 193 -17.54 23.48 0.19
CA ARG A 193 -16.72 23.10 -0.98
C ARG A 193 -15.25 23.38 -0.74
N TYR A 194 -14.39 22.50 -1.22
CA TYR A 194 -12.95 22.58 -1.09
C TYR A 194 -12.35 23.18 -2.37
N GLN A 195 -11.36 24.05 -2.22
CA GLN A 195 -10.60 24.57 -3.34
C GLN A 195 -9.67 23.48 -3.86
N VAL A 196 -9.63 23.35 -5.19
CA VAL A 196 -8.80 22.37 -5.90
C VAL A 196 -8.05 23.09 -6.99
N VAL A 197 -6.74 22.92 -6.98
CA VAL A 197 -5.84 23.38 -8.05
C VAL A 197 -5.17 22.14 -8.64
N GLU A 198 -5.30 21.92 -9.95
CA GLU A 198 -4.72 20.76 -10.62
C GLU A 198 -3.98 21.15 -11.90
N GLY A 199 -2.98 20.35 -12.26
CA GLY A 199 -2.16 20.56 -13.45
C GLY A 199 -1.49 19.28 -13.94
N GLY A 200 -0.95 19.34 -15.15
CA GLY A 200 -0.32 18.20 -15.83
C GLY A 200 -1.28 17.32 -16.66
N PRO A 201 -0.79 16.18 -17.18
CA PRO A 201 -1.50 15.40 -18.19
C PRO A 201 -2.85 14.79 -17.75
N GLN A 202 -3.00 14.45 -16.46
CA GLN A 202 -4.18 13.78 -15.91
C GLN A 202 -4.85 14.61 -14.80
N PRO A 203 -6.20 14.68 -14.77
CA PRO A 203 -6.93 15.43 -13.76
C PRO A 203 -7.09 14.61 -12.46
N LEU A 204 -6.02 14.51 -11.66
CA LEU A 204 -5.96 13.60 -10.51
C LEU A 204 -7.13 13.78 -9.54
N TRP A 205 -7.56 15.01 -9.22
CA TRP A 205 -8.67 15.20 -8.28
C TRP A 205 -10.02 14.78 -8.87
N ARG A 206 -10.21 14.92 -10.19
CA ARG A 206 -11.42 14.35 -10.85
C ARG A 206 -11.43 12.83 -10.80
N MET A 207 -10.27 12.19 -10.90
CA MET A 207 -10.16 10.74 -10.74
C MET A 207 -10.51 10.31 -9.30
N VAL A 208 -10.10 11.10 -8.29
CA VAL A 208 -10.52 10.92 -6.88
C VAL A 208 -12.05 10.99 -6.75
N GLU A 209 -12.68 12.02 -7.31
CA GLU A 209 -14.14 12.17 -7.28
C GLU A 209 -14.86 10.99 -7.96
N ALA A 210 -14.41 10.58 -9.15
CA ALA A 210 -14.97 9.44 -9.86
C ALA A 210 -14.81 8.12 -9.07
N ALA A 211 -13.67 7.93 -8.41
CA ALA A 211 -13.45 6.78 -7.53
C ALA A 211 -14.36 6.81 -6.30
N LEU A 212 -14.58 7.98 -5.69
CA LEU A 212 -15.52 8.14 -4.58
C LEU A 212 -16.95 7.79 -5.01
N GLU A 213 -17.42 8.31 -6.14
CA GLU A 213 -18.75 8.00 -6.69
C GLU A 213 -18.91 6.50 -6.91
N ARG A 214 -17.90 5.85 -7.50
CA ARG A 214 -17.89 4.40 -7.72
C ARG A 214 -17.90 3.61 -6.40
N TYR A 215 -17.12 4.05 -5.40
CA TYR A 215 -17.08 3.43 -4.08
C TYR A 215 -18.45 3.47 -3.39
N VAL A 216 -19.15 4.61 -3.48
CA VAL A 216 -20.51 4.77 -2.95
C VAL A 216 -21.50 3.89 -3.72
N ALA A 217 -21.42 3.86 -5.05
CA ALA A 217 -22.27 3.01 -5.89
C ALA A 217 -22.10 1.50 -5.60
N LEU A 218 -20.90 1.08 -5.19
CA LEU A 218 -20.59 -0.30 -4.76
C LEU A 218 -21.03 -0.62 -3.31
N GLY A 219 -21.72 0.32 -2.65
CA GLY A 219 -22.22 0.15 -1.29
C GLY A 219 -21.15 0.32 -0.20
N ARG A 220 -20.11 1.14 -0.47
CA ARG A 220 -19.02 1.46 0.48
C ARG A 220 -18.34 0.19 1.03
N PRO A 221 -17.71 -0.63 0.16
CA PRO A 221 -17.18 -1.93 0.55
C PRO A 221 -16.18 -1.87 1.71
N ALA A 222 -16.40 -2.71 2.73
CA ALA A 222 -15.47 -2.90 3.83
C ALA A 222 -14.25 -3.75 3.41
N TRP A 223 -13.20 -3.76 4.23
CA TRP A 223 -11.92 -4.43 3.95
C TRP A 223 -12.07 -5.89 3.50
N GLN A 224 -12.94 -6.68 4.15
CA GLN A 224 -13.10 -8.11 3.87
C GLN A 224 -13.67 -8.40 2.48
N ARG A 225 -14.29 -7.41 1.83
CA ARG A 225 -14.76 -7.54 0.44
C ARG A 225 -13.59 -7.49 -0.54
N PHE A 226 -12.50 -6.84 -0.18
CA PHE A 226 -11.28 -6.82 -0.99
C PHE A 226 -10.46 -8.09 -0.77
N GLY A 227 -9.90 -8.59 -1.87
CA GLY A 227 -8.88 -9.61 -1.82
C GLY A 227 -7.79 -9.38 -2.84
N ILE A 228 -6.75 -10.19 -2.73
CA ILE A 228 -5.55 -10.12 -3.55
C ILE A 228 -5.30 -11.49 -4.13
N THR A 229 -4.98 -11.50 -5.42
CA THR A 229 -4.36 -12.65 -6.10
C THR A 229 -2.99 -12.20 -6.57
N ALA A 230 -1.95 -12.96 -6.21
CA ALA A 230 -0.58 -12.65 -6.54
C ALA A 230 0.17 -13.88 -7.02
N SER A 231 0.94 -13.71 -8.09
CA SER A 231 1.97 -14.62 -8.56
C SER A 231 3.33 -13.94 -8.54
N THR A 232 4.36 -14.65 -9.00
CA THR A 232 5.71 -14.10 -9.17
C THR A 232 5.80 -12.99 -10.23
N SER A 233 4.80 -12.83 -11.11
CA SER A 233 4.82 -11.89 -12.23
C SER A 233 3.63 -10.93 -12.29
N ALA A 234 2.54 -11.22 -11.58
CA ALA A 234 1.32 -10.42 -11.64
C ALA A 234 0.62 -10.40 -10.28
N GLN A 235 0.15 -9.23 -9.86
CA GLN A 235 -0.65 -9.08 -8.65
C GLN A 235 -1.81 -8.13 -8.93
N HIS A 236 -2.96 -8.44 -8.36
CA HIS A 236 -4.12 -7.59 -8.49
C HIS A 236 -5.01 -7.69 -7.26
N VAL A 237 -5.68 -6.58 -6.97
CA VAL A 237 -6.80 -6.53 -6.03
C VAL A 237 -8.07 -6.88 -6.77
N TRP A 238 -8.99 -7.56 -6.10
CA TRP A 238 -10.34 -7.80 -6.57
C TRP A 238 -11.37 -7.45 -5.49
N LEU A 239 -12.59 -7.13 -5.91
CA LEU A 239 -13.73 -6.92 -5.01
C LEU A 239 -14.68 -8.12 -5.06
N ASP A 240 -15.14 -8.56 -3.91
CA ASP A 240 -16.05 -9.69 -3.63
C ASP A 240 -15.49 -11.08 -3.99
N SER A 241 -15.04 -11.28 -5.23
CA SER A 241 -14.43 -12.53 -5.69
C SER A 241 -13.40 -12.27 -6.81
N PRO A 242 -12.41 -13.17 -7.01
CA PRO A 242 -11.47 -13.08 -8.13
C PRO A 242 -12.14 -12.97 -9.51
N ASP A 243 -13.30 -13.61 -9.69
CA ASP A 243 -14.03 -13.67 -10.97
C ASP A 243 -15.09 -12.56 -11.13
N SER A 244 -15.13 -11.56 -10.25
CA SER A 244 -16.19 -10.53 -10.26
C SER A 244 -16.10 -9.53 -11.42
N GLY A 245 -14.96 -9.51 -12.13
CA GLY A 245 -14.64 -8.48 -13.14
C GLY A 245 -14.28 -7.11 -12.54
N LEU A 246 -14.34 -6.95 -11.22
CA LEU A 246 -13.86 -5.77 -10.50
C LEU A 246 -12.46 -6.03 -9.98
N THR A 247 -11.47 -5.83 -10.85
CA THR A 247 -10.06 -6.09 -10.58
C THR A 247 -9.20 -4.86 -10.88
N TRP A 248 -8.14 -4.68 -10.10
CA TRP A 248 -7.18 -3.58 -10.24
C TRP A 248 -5.77 -4.13 -10.14
N PRO A 249 -4.90 -3.90 -11.15
CA PRO A 249 -3.52 -4.35 -11.09
C PRO A 249 -2.79 -3.60 -9.97
N ILE A 250 -2.00 -4.35 -9.20
CA ILE A 250 -0.91 -3.78 -8.41
C ILE A 250 0.28 -3.80 -9.38
N ALA A 251 1.05 -2.71 -9.50
CA ALA A 251 2.27 -2.76 -10.30
C ALA A 251 3.48 -2.85 -9.38
N GLU A 252 4.49 -3.60 -9.81
CA GLU A 252 5.79 -3.54 -9.16
C GLU A 252 6.30 -2.10 -9.23
N THR A 253 6.54 -1.51 -8.06
CA THR A 253 7.10 -0.16 -7.99
C THR A 253 8.62 -0.28 -7.97
N SER A 254 9.19 -0.92 -8.98
CA SER A 254 10.64 -1.01 -9.16
C SER A 254 11.13 0.38 -9.57
N PHE A 255 11.59 1.17 -8.60
CA PHE A 255 12.33 2.39 -8.88
C PHE A 255 13.75 1.98 -9.34
N PRO A 256 14.19 2.41 -10.53
CA PRO A 256 15.57 2.19 -10.97
C PRO A 256 16.59 2.95 -10.11
#